data_AF-A0A2N2BQ09-F1
#
_entry.id   AF-A0A2N2BQ09-F1
#
_cell.length_a   1.000
_cell.length_b   1.000
_cell.length_c   1.000
_cell.angle_alpha   90.00
_cell.angle_beta   90.00
_cell.angle_gamma   90.00
#
_symmetry.space_group_name_H-M   'P 1'
#
loop_
_entity.id
_entity.type
_entity.pdbx_description
1 polymer ?
#
loop_
_entity_poly.entity_id
_entity_poly.type
_entity_poly.pdbx_seq_one_letter_code
_entity_poly.pdbx_strand_id
1 'polypeptide(L)'
;MKKKISKPLLIGGIAALVVIAVVIGVVLMLFGGGKKEVSTDPLNLYNKVMVGMPKEEAEKILKVEGTAKGKGFNYIDENTGYGVTVSYDTVVTATTDAEDAEEAAEVAVFKQLYVPDNTYLDALVNANVTADQVKSLTEGMPYEEVKTIFGGVDGIEINSAYNKKDAANSYSVMAWVNPDRSVAYLTFLGYKGSLKVFEFRPGE
;
A
#
# COMPACT_ATOMS: atom_id res chain seq x y z
N MET A 1 64.35 -23.50 -68.78
CA MET A 1 64.35 -24.39 -67.60
C MET A 1 63.08 -24.15 -66.79
N LYS A 2 62.51 -25.23 -66.24
CA LYS A 2 61.19 -25.32 -65.59
C LYS A 2 61.16 -24.70 -64.18
N LYS A 3 60.02 -24.08 -63.81
CA LYS A 3 59.31 -24.09 -62.50
C LYS A 3 58.66 -22.71 -62.25
N LYS A 4 57.55 -22.55 -61.53
CA LYS A 4 56.31 -23.30 -61.27
C LYS A 4 55.40 -22.23 -60.59
N ILE A 5 54.12 -22.25 -60.91
CA ILE A 5 53.07 -21.36 -60.39
C ILE A 5 52.92 -21.49 -58.86
N SER A 6 52.72 -20.37 -58.15
CA SER A 6 51.89 -20.34 -56.94
C SER A 6 50.84 -19.23 -57.07
N LYS A 7 49.58 -19.62 -56.83
CA LYS A 7 48.37 -18.79 -56.93
C LYS A 7 48.25 -17.89 -55.68
N PRO A 8 47.63 -16.70 -55.76
CA PRO A 8 47.14 -16.02 -54.57
C PRO A 8 45.91 -16.77 -54.03
N LEU A 9 45.97 -17.17 -52.76
CA LEU A 9 44.81 -17.64 -52.02
C LEU A 9 43.84 -16.46 -51.81
N LEU A 10 42.58 -16.66 -52.19
CA LEU A 10 41.44 -16.04 -51.51
C LEU A 10 41.55 -16.35 -50.01
N ILE A 11 41.36 -15.34 -49.14
CA ILE A 11 40.65 -15.43 -47.86
C ILE A 11 40.27 -14.00 -47.44
N GLY A 12 39.00 -13.82 -47.08
CA GLY A 12 38.54 -12.76 -46.18
C GLY A 12 38.30 -11.43 -46.90
N GLY A 13 37.07 -11.00 -47.14
CA GLY A 13 35.90 -11.22 -46.31
C GLY A 13 35.22 -9.87 -46.21
N ILE A 14 33.99 -9.84 -46.68
CA ILE A 14 33.04 -8.75 -46.54
C ILE A 14 32.85 -8.53 -45.02
N ALA A 15 33.68 -7.67 -44.42
CA ALA A 15 33.69 -7.42 -42.98
C ALA A 15 33.90 -5.93 -42.67
N ALA A 16 33.40 -5.04 -43.54
CA ALA A 16 33.47 -3.60 -43.33
C ALA A 16 32.10 -2.90 -43.33
N LEU A 17 30.98 -3.65 -43.27
CA LEU A 17 29.62 -3.07 -43.32
C LEU A 17 28.62 -3.65 -42.30
N VAL A 18 29.08 -4.37 -41.27
CA VAL A 18 28.20 -4.91 -40.20
C VAL A 18 28.47 -4.27 -38.83
N VAL A 19 29.57 -3.51 -38.66
CA VAL A 19 29.95 -2.98 -37.34
C VAL A 19 29.14 -1.75 -36.91
N ILE A 20 28.46 -1.04 -37.82
CA ILE A 20 27.65 0.15 -37.46
C ILE A 20 26.19 -0.20 -37.08
N ALA A 21 25.67 -1.38 -37.49
CA ALA A 21 24.32 -1.79 -37.10
C ALA A 21 24.24 -2.42 -35.70
N VAL A 22 25.34 -2.95 -35.16
CA VAL A 22 25.34 -3.60 -33.83
C VAL A 22 25.42 -2.58 -32.69
N VAL A 23 26.03 -1.41 -32.90
CA VAL A 23 26.12 -0.39 -31.83
C VAL A 23 24.80 0.36 -31.62
N ILE A 24 23.95 0.52 -32.64
CA ILE A 24 22.60 1.09 -32.46
C ILE A 24 21.65 0.04 -31.85
N GLY A 25 21.85 -1.24 -32.13
CA GLY A 25 21.07 -2.33 -31.53
C GLY A 25 21.32 -2.54 -30.03
N VAL A 26 22.51 -2.20 -29.52
CA VAL A 26 22.83 -2.33 -28.09
C VAL A 26 22.42 -1.10 -27.27
N VAL A 27 22.32 0.09 -27.87
CA VAL A 27 21.84 1.29 -27.15
C VAL A 27 20.31 1.30 -27.00
N LEU A 28 19.57 0.61 -27.88
CA LEU A 28 18.10 0.51 -27.78
C LEU A 28 17.60 -0.57 -26.81
N MET A 29 18.46 -1.48 -26.32
CA MET A 29 18.05 -2.50 -25.33
C MET A 29 18.17 -2.03 -23.86
N LEU A 30 18.69 -0.83 -23.60
CA LEU A 30 18.70 -0.23 -22.25
C LEU A 30 17.49 0.67 -21.96
N PHE A 31 16.61 0.89 -22.95
CA PHE A 31 15.26 1.42 -22.75
C PHE A 31 14.22 0.34 -22.98
N GLY A 32 14.49 -0.85 -22.42
CA GLY A 32 13.42 -1.78 -22.05
C GLY A 32 12.55 -1.09 -21.00
N GLY A 33 11.64 -0.25 -21.48
CA GLY A 33 10.47 0.20 -20.74
C GLY A 33 9.68 -1.04 -20.40
N GLY A 34 10.10 -1.76 -19.37
CA GLY A 34 9.22 -2.63 -18.63
C GLY A 34 8.02 -1.77 -18.32
N LYS A 35 6.88 -2.09 -18.92
CA LYS A 35 5.62 -1.44 -18.59
C LYS A 35 5.55 -1.50 -17.08
N LYS A 36 5.67 -0.34 -16.43
CA LYS A 36 5.59 -0.22 -14.99
C LYS A 36 4.27 -0.90 -14.64
N GLU A 37 4.32 -2.02 -13.94
CA GLU A 37 3.13 -2.82 -13.69
C GLU A 37 2.17 -1.93 -12.91
N VAL A 38 1.05 -1.60 -13.55
CA VAL A 38 0.04 -0.70 -13.00
C VAL A 38 -0.85 -1.54 -12.12
N SER A 39 -0.93 -1.20 -10.83
CA SER A 39 -1.82 -1.91 -9.92
C SER A 39 -3.27 -1.57 -10.21
N THR A 40 -4.13 -2.60 -10.19
CA THR A 40 -5.60 -2.45 -10.22
C THR A 40 -6.21 -2.64 -8.84
N ASP A 41 -5.40 -2.86 -7.80
CA ASP A 41 -5.85 -3.06 -6.42
C ASP A 41 -6.19 -1.70 -5.77
N PRO A 42 -7.45 -1.46 -5.36
CA PRO A 42 -7.85 -0.26 -4.63
C PRO A 42 -7.05 -0.02 -3.33
N LEU A 43 -6.50 -1.07 -2.73
CA LEU A 43 -5.73 -1.00 -1.48
C LEU A 43 -4.22 -0.88 -1.68
N ASN A 44 -3.75 -0.79 -2.93
CA ASN A 44 -2.32 -0.79 -3.27
C ASN A 44 -1.48 0.21 -2.46
N LEU A 45 -1.94 1.46 -2.34
CA LEU A 45 -1.22 2.48 -1.56
C LEU A 45 -1.47 2.33 -0.06
N TYR A 46 -2.72 2.03 0.34
CA TYR A 46 -3.12 1.88 1.74
C TYR A 46 -2.33 0.78 2.47
N ASN A 47 -2.08 -0.34 1.81
CA ASN A 47 -1.37 -1.49 2.38
C ASN A 47 0.15 -1.28 2.49
N LYS A 48 0.71 -0.29 1.79
CA LYS A 48 2.16 0.00 1.84
C LYS A 48 2.57 0.81 3.07
N VAL A 49 1.65 1.59 3.63
CA VAL A 49 1.93 2.44 4.78
C VAL A 49 1.47 1.75 6.05
N MET A 50 2.34 1.76 7.05
CA MET A 50 2.02 1.31 8.40
C MET A 50 2.05 2.50 9.35
N VAL A 51 1.16 2.50 10.34
CA VAL A 51 1.25 3.44 11.46
C VAL A 51 2.55 3.17 12.23
N GLY A 52 3.26 4.24 12.61
CA GLY A 52 4.60 4.20 13.18
C GLY A 52 5.73 4.21 12.16
N MET A 53 5.43 4.09 10.85
CA MET A 53 6.44 4.20 9.79
C MET A 53 6.98 5.63 9.70
N PRO A 54 8.31 5.84 9.60
CA PRO A 54 8.89 7.15 9.32
C PRO A 54 8.33 7.77 8.05
N LYS A 55 8.11 9.08 8.06
CA LYS A 55 7.56 9.82 6.91
C LYS A 55 8.35 9.61 5.63
N GLU A 56 9.67 9.74 5.71
CA GLU A 56 10.56 9.56 4.54
C GLU A 56 10.46 8.16 3.95
N GLU A 57 10.31 7.13 4.79
CA GLU A 57 10.13 5.75 4.35
C GLU A 57 8.78 5.56 3.67
N ALA A 58 7.72 6.12 4.27
CA ALA A 58 6.37 6.08 3.70
C ALA A 58 6.32 6.77 2.31
N GLU A 59 6.89 7.95 2.17
CA GLU A 59 6.92 8.68 0.90
C GLU A 59 7.74 7.94 -0.16
N LYS A 60 8.88 7.35 0.23
CA LYS A 60 9.71 6.53 -0.65
C LYS A 60 9.00 5.28 -1.16
N ILE A 61 8.19 4.62 -0.32
CA ILE A 61 7.48 3.39 -0.72
C ILE A 61 6.23 3.68 -1.56
N LEU A 62 5.55 4.79 -1.30
CA LEU A 62 4.35 5.22 -2.00
C LEU A 62 4.64 5.62 -3.44
N LYS A 63 5.76 6.31 -3.69
CA LYS A 63 6.21 6.73 -5.03
C LYS A 63 5.15 7.54 -5.81
N VAL A 64 4.31 8.25 -5.09
CA VAL A 64 3.32 9.21 -5.61
C VAL A 64 3.43 10.49 -4.81
N GLU A 65 3.12 11.62 -5.43
CA GLU A 65 3.16 12.93 -4.76
C GLU A 65 1.96 13.07 -3.81
N GLY A 66 2.22 13.50 -2.58
CA GLY A 66 1.19 13.73 -1.58
C GLY A 66 0.57 15.11 -1.73
N THR A 67 -0.76 15.21 -1.70
CA THR A 67 -1.46 16.50 -1.64
C THR A 67 -1.82 16.82 -0.19
N ALA A 68 -1.44 18.00 0.29
CA ALA A 68 -1.67 18.40 1.69
C ALA A 68 -3.17 18.39 2.07
N LYS A 69 -3.48 17.81 3.24
CA LYS A 69 -4.83 17.70 3.81
C LYS A 69 -4.77 17.79 5.34
N GLY A 70 -5.09 18.96 5.89
CA GLY A 70 -5.04 19.16 7.34
C GLY A 70 -3.62 18.96 7.90
N LYS A 71 -3.45 17.99 8.81
CA LYS A 71 -2.15 17.59 9.37
C LYS A 71 -1.45 16.46 8.58
N GLY A 72 -1.95 16.14 7.40
CA GLY A 72 -1.50 14.99 6.63
C GLY A 72 -1.47 15.25 5.13
N PHE A 73 -1.35 14.16 4.39
CA PHE A 73 -1.28 14.14 2.93
C PHE A 73 -2.18 13.05 2.37
N ASN A 74 -2.83 13.35 1.25
CA ASN A 74 -3.52 12.37 0.42
C ASN A 74 -2.54 11.86 -0.64
N TYR A 75 -2.32 10.56 -0.69
CA TYR A 75 -1.55 9.88 -1.72
C TYR A 75 -2.51 9.03 -2.54
N ILE A 76 -2.72 9.40 -3.79
CA ILE A 76 -3.77 8.83 -4.64
C ILE A 76 -3.12 8.04 -5.77
N ASP A 77 -3.63 6.83 -6.03
CA ASP A 77 -3.27 6.03 -7.19
C ASP A 77 -4.12 6.52 -8.38
N GLU A 78 -3.50 7.16 -9.36
CA GLU A 78 -4.18 7.71 -10.54
C GLU A 78 -4.94 6.64 -11.34
N ASN A 79 -4.56 5.36 -11.20
CA ASN A 79 -5.14 4.28 -11.98
C ASN A 79 -6.46 3.77 -11.40
N THR A 80 -6.57 3.74 -10.07
CA THR A 80 -7.78 3.25 -9.38
C THR A 80 -8.63 4.40 -8.81
N GLY A 81 -8.04 5.58 -8.60
CA GLY A 81 -8.64 6.70 -7.88
C GLY A 81 -8.66 6.53 -6.35
N TYR A 82 -8.29 5.34 -5.85
CA TYR A 82 -8.16 5.07 -4.42
C TYR A 82 -6.78 5.48 -3.92
N GLY A 83 -6.60 5.50 -2.60
CA GLY A 83 -5.31 5.86 -2.04
C GLY A 83 -5.25 5.74 -0.52
N VAL A 84 -4.38 6.54 0.06
CA VAL A 84 -4.25 6.64 1.52
C VAL A 84 -4.08 8.10 1.93
N THR A 85 -4.84 8.50 2.94
CA THR A 85 -4.58 9.72 3.70
C THR A 85 -3.68 9.35 4.86
N VAL A 86 -2.53 10.00 5.02
CA VAL A 86 -1.60 9.76 6.13
C VAL A 86 -1.39 11.07 6.90
N SER A 87 -1.61 11.05 8.21
CA SER A 87 -1.19 12.15 9.10
C SER A 87 0.11 11.76 9.79
N TYR A 88 1.02 12.72 9.85
CA TYR A 88 2.33 12.56 10.47
C TYR A 88 2.42 13.41 11.73
N ASP A 89 3.16 12.94 12.72
CA ASP A 89 3.46 13.69 13.94
C ASP A 89 4.79 13.21 14.50
N THR A 90 5.42 14.05 15.32
CA THR A 90 6.60 13.67 16.09
C THR A 90 6.14 12.90 17.33
N VAL A 91 6.60 11.65 17.47
CA VAL A 91 6.31 10.85 18.66
C VAL A 91 7.55 10.79 19.53
N VAL A 92 7.49 11.42 20.71
CA VAL A 92 8.54 11.32 21.72
C VAL A 92 8.47 9.93 22.34
N THR A 93 9.40 9.05 21.99
CA THR A 93 9.63 7.81 22.73
C THR A 93 10.36 8.19 24.02
N ALA A 94 9.87 7.72 25.16
CA ALA A 94 10.44 8.05 26.47
C ALA A 94 11.74 7.27 26.72
N THR A 95 12.75 7.46 25.87
CA THR A 95 14.12 6.97 26.07
C THR A 95 15.08 7.84 25.27
N THR A 96 15.49 8.97 25.83
CA THR A 96 16.87 9.50 25.74
C THR A 96 16.98 10.70 26.68
N ASP A 97 17.54 10.46 27.86
CA ASP A 97 18.46 11.45 28.42
C ASP A 97 19.64 11.59 27.46
N ALA A 98 20.24 12.79 27.39
CA ALA A 98 21.51 13.16 26.76
C ALA A 98 21.45 13.84 25.38
N GLU A 99 21.61 15.17 25.43
CA GLU A 99 22.62 16.03 24.75
C GLU A 99 22.97 15.90 23.26
N ASP A 100 22.53 14.88 22.53
CA ASP A 100 22.64 14.76 21.07
C ASP A 100 21.25 14.47 20.49
N ALA A 101 20.39 15.50 20.48
CA ALA A 101 19.06 15.38 19.90
C ALA A 101 19.16 15.34 18.37
N GLU A 102 19.21 14.14 17.78
CA GLU A 102 18.72 13.95 16.41
C GLU A 102 17.29 14.53 16.34
N GLU A 103 17.01 15.32 15.30
CA GLU A 103 15.65 15.83 15.07
C GLU A 103 14.68 14.65 15.10
N ALA A 104 13.71 14.70 16.02
CA ALA A 104 12.78 13.61 16.20
C ALA A 104 11.95 13.41 14.93
N ALA A 105 12.20 12.31 14.23
CA ALA A 105 11.60 12.02 12.94
C ALA A 105 10.06 11.98 13.04
N GLU A 106 9.39 12.61 12.07
CA GLU A 106 7.95 12.47 11.92
C GLU A 106 7.60 11.02 11.53
N VAL A 107 6.61 10.45 12.21
CA VAL A 107 6.09 9.11 11.90
C VAL A 107 4.61 9.17 11.55
N ALA A 108 4.13 8.21 10.77
CA ALA A 108 2.72 8.09 10.43
C ALA A 108 1.91 7.77 11.70
N VAL A 109 1.12 8.72 12.20
CA VAL A 109 0.30 8.52 13.41
C VAL A 109 -1.14 8.15 13.12
N PHE A 110 -1.58 8.35 11.88
CA PHE A 110 -2.90 7.95 11.42
C PHE A 110 -2.84 7.68 9.93
N LYS A 111 -3.50 6.62 9.49
CA LYS A 111 -3.78 6.38 8.08
C LYS A 111 -5.26 6.08 7.87
N GLN A 112 -5.80 6.50 6.74
CA GLN A 112 -7.17 6.24 6.34
C GLN A 112 -7.22 5.92 4.85
N LEU A 113 -8.05 4.95 4.48
CA LEU A 113 -8.32 4.61 3.10
C LEU A 113 -8.95 5.82 2.41
N TYR A 114 -8.29 6.31 1.36
CA TYR A 114 -8.85 7.32 0.50
C TYR A 114 -9.75 6.63 -0.53
N VAL A 115 -11.02 7.00 -0.54
CA VAL A 115 -12.04 6.48 -1.45
C VAL A 115 -12.47 7.63 -2.36
N PRO A 116 -12.51 7.44 -3.70
CA PRO A 116 -12.95 8.50 -4.60
C PRO A 116 -14.44 8.83 -4.39
N ASP A 117 -14.79 10.12 -4.49
CA ASP A 117 -16.10 10.68 -4.12
C ASP A 117 -17.33 10.03 -4.79
N ASN A 118 -17.13 9.29 -5.89
CA ASN A 118 -18.19 8.60 -6.65
C ASN A 118 -18.24 7.09 -6.40
N THR A 119 -17.41 6.57 -5.51
CA THR A 119 -17.36 5.15 -5.13
C THR A 119 -17.58 5.03 -3.63
N TYR A 120 -18.30 4.01 -3.21
CA TYR A 120 -18.44 3.69 -1.79
C TYR A 120 -17.62 2.44 -1.48
N LEU A 121 -17.49 2.12 -0.19
CA LEU A 121 -16.77 0.92 0.27
C LEU A 121 -17.45 -0.40 -0.16
N ASP A 122 -18.67 -0.34 -0.69
CA ASP A 122 -19.47 -1.48 -1.17
C ASP A 122 -18.81 -2.21 -2.36
N ALA A 123 -17.98 -1.52 -3.15
CA ALA A 123 -17.17 -2.14 -4.19
C ALA A 123 -16.02 -2.99 -3.64
N LEU A 124 -15.64 -2.80 -2.38
CA LEU A 124 -14.46 -3.44 -1.76
C LEU A 124 -14.82 -4.61 -0.87
N VAL A 125 -15.97 -4.56 -0.21
CA VAL A 125 -16.48 -5.63 0.66
C VAL A 125 -17.96 -5.83 0.40
N ASN A 126 -18.34 -7.08 0.14
CA ASN A 126 -19.73 -7.50 0.02
C ASN A 126 -20.07 -8.42 1.19
N ALA A 127 -20.46 -7.83 2.30
CA ALA A 127 -20.86 -8.52 3.52
C ALA A 127 -22.39 -8.72 3.58
N ASN A 128 -22.83 -9.45 4.60
CA ASN A 128 -24.25 -9.56 4.95
C ASN A 128 -24.41 -9.58 6.47
N VAL A 129 -23.84 -8.57 7.12
CA VAL A 129 -23.80 -8.43 8.58
C VAL A 129 -25.07 -7.74 9.07
N THR A 130 -25.72 -8.31 10.07
CA THR A 130 -26.94 -7.74 10.65
C THR A 130 -26.65 -6.96 11.92
N ALA A 131 -27.54 -6.03 12.28
CA ALA A 131 -27.47 -5.33 13.55
C ALA A 131 -27.46 -6.29 14.76
N ASP A 132 -28.17 -7.41 14.69
CA ASP A 132 -28.25 -8.37 15.79
C ASP A 132 -26.95 -9.19 15.94
N GLN A 133 -26.26 -9.50 14.83
CA GLN A 133 -24.89 -10.05 14.90
C GLN A 133 -23.93 -9.08 15.58
N VAL A 134 -23.97 -7.78 15.25
CA VAL A 134 -23.12 -6.77 15.91
C VAL A 134 -23.44 -6.63 17.40
N LYS A 135 -24.73 -6.64 17.79
CA LYS A 135 -25.14 -6.59 19.21
C LYS A 135 -24.70 -7.81 20.02
N SER A 136 -24.45 -8.95 19.36
CA SER A 136 -23.98 -10.16 20.04
C SER A 136 -22.49 -10.15 20.37
N LEU A 137 -21.73 -9.18 19.83
CA LEU A 137 -20.30 -9.06 20.08
C LEU A 137 -20.00 -8.56 21.50
N THR A 138 -18.79 -8.87 21.95
CA THR A 138 -18.26 -8.44 23.25
C THR A 138 -16.86 -7.88 23.11
N GLU A 139 -16.51 -6.87 23.94
CA GLU A 139 -15.15 -6.35 23.98
C GLU A 139 -14.17 -7.48 24.34
N GLY A 140 -13.00 -7.49 23.68
CA GLY A 140 -11.93 -8.47 23.88
C GLY A 140 -12.02 -9.68 22.95
N MET A 141 -13.13 -9.84 22.23
CA MET A 141 -13.31 -10.93 21.27
C MET A 141 -12.20 -10.89 20.20
N PRO A 142 -11.55 -12.02 19.87
CA PRO A 142 -10.56 -12.09 18.81
C PRO A 142 -11.22 -11.96 17.43
N TYR A 143 -10.49 -11.38 16.47
CA TYR A 143 -10.98 -11.18 15.10
C TYR A 143 -11.58 -12.42 14.44
N GLU A 144 -10.96 -13.60 14.59
CA GLU A 144 -11.46 -14.83 13.96
C GLU A 144 -12.83 -15.27 14.51
N GLU A 145 -13.12 -14.97 15.78
CA GLU A 145 -14.43 -15.23 16.37
C GLU A 145 -15.49 -14.25 15.83
N VAL A 146 -15.15 -12.96 15.74
CA VAL A 146 -15.99 -11.94 15.09
C VAL A 146 -16.29 -12.34 13.64
N LYS A 147 -15.26 -12.71 12.88
CA LYS A 147 -15.38 -13.16 11.49
C LYS A 147 -16.32 -14.36 11.38
N THR A 148 -16.23 -15.31 12.32
CA THR A 148 -17.14 -16.47 12.37
C THR A 148 -18.58 -16.03 12.60
N ILE A 149 -18.84 -15.12 13.55
CA ILE A 149 -20.19 -14.56 13.81
C ILE A 149 -20.73 -13.86 12.55
N PHE A 150 -19.87 -13.20 11.79
CA PHE A 150 -20.20 -12.52 10.54
C PHE A 150 -20.21 -13.45 9.31
N GLY A 151 -20.24 -14.77 9.51
CA GLY A 151 -20.41 -15.74 8.44
C GLY A 151 -19.13 -16.06 7.65
N GLY A 152 -17.97 -15.83 8.24
CA GLY A 152 -16.66 -16.14 7.64
C GLY A 152 -16.12 -15.07 6.69
N VAL A 153 -16.75 -13.90 6.60
CA VAL A 153 -16.34 -12.82 5.71
C VAL A 153 -15.30 -11.95 6.38
N ASP A 154 -14.18 -11.69 5.70
CA ASP A 154 -13.18 -10.73 6.17
C ASP A 154 -13.68 -9.29 6.02
N GLY A 155 -13.43 -8.47 7.03
CA GLY A 155 -13.62 -7.03 6.96
C GLY A 155 -12.45 -6.36 6.24
N ILE A 156 -12.66 -5.12 5.83
CA ILE A 156 -11.61 -4.27 5.26
C ILE A 156 -11.15 -3.25 6.31
N GLU A 157 -9.85 -3.12 6.51
CA GLU A 157 -9.33 -2.02 7.32
C GLU A 157 -9.48 -0.71 6.54
N ILE A 158 -10.18 0.25 7.14
CA ILE A 158 -10.45 1.56 6.52
C ILE A 158 -9.66 2.69 7.17
N ASN A 159 -9.16 2.49 8.39
CA ASN A 159 -8.19 3.36 9.00
C ASN A 159 -7.41 2.64 10.10
N SER A 160 -6.26 3.20 10.45
CA SER A 160 -5.44 2.78 11.58
C SER A 160 -4.86 4.01 12.29
N ALA A 161 -4.79 3.95 13.61
CA ALA A 161 -4.33 5.06 14.45
C ALA A 161 -3.25 4.60 15.44
N TYR A 162 -2.25 5.46 15.65
CA TYR A 162 -1.14 5.19 16.56
C TYR A 162 -1.63 5.13 18.00
N ASN A 163 -1.23 4.06 18.69
CA ASN A 163 -1.52 3.89 20.10
C ASN A 163 -0.33 4.38 20.93
N LYS A 164 -0.46 5.58 21.49
CA LYS A 164 0.58 6.19 22.34
C LYS A 164 0.91 5.39 23.60
N LYS A 165 0.01 4.50 24.04
CA LYS A 165 0.22 3.67 25.23
C LYS A 165 0.90 2.34 24.92
N ASP A 166 0.81 1.89 23.67
CA ASP A 166 1.37 0.63 23.21
C ASP A 166 1.65 0.72 21.70
N ALA A 167 2.83 1.20 21.35
CA ALA A 167 3.23 1.44 19.97
C ALA A 167 3.23 0.18 19.09
N ALA A 168 3.34 -1.01 19.69
CA ALA A 168 3.27 -2.27 18.98
C ALA A 168 1.83 -2.62 18.55
N ASN A 169 0.83 -2.06 19.21
CA ASN A 169 -0.58 -2.34 18.99
C ASN A 169 -1.36 -1.07 18.66
N SER A 170 -1.31 -0.66 17.39
CA SER A 170 -2.16 0.40 16.83
C SER A 170 -3.64 0.06 16.96
N TYR A 171 -4.52 1.07 16.87
CA TYR A 171 -5.94 0.82 16.69
C TYR A 171 -6.23 0.63 15.20
N SER A 172 -7.01 -0.39 14.86
CA SER A 172 -7.38 -0.74 13.48
C SER A 172 -8.90 -0.70 13.37
N VAL A 173 -9.45 0.20 12.54
CA VAL A 173 -10.89 0.24 12.27
C VAL A 173 -11.16 -0.53 11.00
N MET A 174 -11.98 -1.57 11.14
CA MET A 174 -12.41 -2.43 10.06
C MET A 174 -13.91 -2.23 9.78
N ALA A 175 -14.28 -2.37 8.52
CA ALA A 175 -15.64 -2.24 8.03
C ALA A 175 -16.12 -3.53 7.36
N TRP A 176 -17.38 -3.90 7.62
CA TRP A 176 -18.15 -4.85 6.82
C TRP A 176 -19.31 -4.09 6.21
N VAL A 177 -19.30 -3.99 4.89
CA VAL A 177 -20.26 -3.17 4.13
C VAL A 177 -21.22 -4.09 3.41
N ASN A 178 -22.50 -3.88 3.62
CA ASN A 178 -23.55 -4.67 2.98
C ASN A 178 -24.00 -4.04 1.65
N PRO A 179 -24.67 -4.80 0.77
CA PRO A 179 -25.25 -4.28 -0.46
C PRO A 179 -26.26 -3.13 -0.29
N ASP A 180 -26.96 -3.08 0.84
CA ASP A 180 -27.90 -2.02 1.19
C ASP A 180 -27.21 -0.78 1.80
N ARG A 181 -25.87 -0.74 1.79
CA ARG A 181 -25.01 0.30 2.37
C ARG A 181 -25.08 0.41 3.89
N SER A 182 -25.73 -0.51 4.59
CA SER A 182 -25.50 -0.65 6.02
C SER A 182 -24.08 -1.13 6.30
N VAL A 183 -23.50 -0.70 7.41
CA VAL A 183 -22.09 -0.94 7.73
C VAL A 183 -21.90 -1.32 9.19
N ALA A 184 -21.15 -2.38 9.44
CA ALA A 184 -20.59 -2.66 10.76
C ALA A 184 -19.17 -2.09 10.84
N TYR A 185 -18.94 -1.14 11.75
CA TYR A 185 -17.61 -0.60 12.04
C TYR A 185 -17.10 -1.17 13.35
N LEU A 186 -15.95 -1.83 13.30
CA LEU A 186 -15.31 -2.43 14.46
C LEU A 186 -13.89 -1.88 14.61
N THR A 187 -13.55 -1.44 15.82
CA THR A 187 -12.19 -1.07 16.18
C THR A 187 -11.52 -2.22 16.91
N PHE A 188 -10.37 -2.65 16.42
CA PHE A 188 -9.50 -3.65 17.05
C PHE A 188 -8.26 -2.98 17.64
N LEU A 189 -7.77 -3.54 18.74
CA LEU A 189 -6.41 -3.31 19.23
C LEU A 189 -5.48 -4.26 18.46
N GLY A 190 -4.65 -3.70 17.58
CA GLY A 190 -3.89 -4.42 16.56
C GLY A 190 -4.71 -4.73 15.31
N TYR A 191 -4.06 -4.84 14.15
CA TYR A 191 -4.70 -5.32 12.93
C TYR A 191 -5.21 -6.75 13.11
N LYS A 192 -6.52 -6.96 12.94
CA LYS A 192 -7.19 -8.24 13.21
C LYS A 192 -6.89 -8.78 14.63
N GLY A 193 -6.74 -7.88 15.60
CA GLY A 193 -6.44 -8.22 16.98
C GLY A 193 -7.69 -8.41 17.85
N SER A 194 -7.71 -7.74 19.01
CA SER A 194 -8.80 -7.85 19.99
C SER A 194 -9.82 -6.73 19.83
N LEU A 195 -11.10 -7.07 19.77
CA LEU A 195 -12.20 -6.12 19.58
C LEU A 195 -12.28 -5.11 20.74
N LYS A 196 -12.47 -3.83 20.43
CA LYS A 196 -12.57 -2.72 21.40
C LYS A 196 -13.88 -1.97 21.33
N VAL A 197 -14.28 -1.59 20.12
CA VAL A 197 -15.49 -0.81 19.88
C VAL A 197 -16.18 -1.41 18.67
N PHE A 198 -17.50 -1.44 18.67
CA PHE A 198 -18.28 -1.98 17.57
C PHE A 198 -19.61 -1.24 17.46
N GLU A 199 -20.00 -0.92 16.24
CA GLU A 199 -21.26 -0.25 15.93
C GLU A 199 -21.82 -0.76 14.60
N PHE A 200 -23.15 -0.72 14.48
CA PHE A 200 -23.85 -0.97 13.24
C PHE A 200 -24.58 0.30 12.81
N ARG A 201 -24.32 0.75 11.59
CA ARG A 201 -25.01 1.89 10.98
C ARG A 201 -25.93 1.38 9.87
N PRO A 202 -27.23 1.70 9.89
CA PRO A 202 -28.13 1.35 8.81
C PRO A 202 -27.76 2.10 7.52
N GLY A 203 -28.14 1.55 6.36
CA GLY A 203 -27.99 2.24 5.08
C GLY A 203 -28.93 3.44 4.97
N GLU A 204 -28.51 4.45 4.21
CA GLU A 204 -29.33 5.62 3.84
C GLU A 204 -30.27 5.33 2.67
#